data_AF-A0A397C483-F1
#
_entry.id   AF-A0A397C483-F1
#
_cell.length_a   1.000
_cell.length_b   1.000
_cell.length_c   1.000
_cell.angle_alpha   90.00
_cell.angle_beta   90.00
_cell.angle_gamma   90.00
#
_symmetry.space_group_name_H-M   'P 1'
#
loop_
_entity.id
_entity.type
_entity.pdbx_description
1 polymer ?
#
loop_
_entity_poly.entity_id
_entity_poly.type
_entity_poly.pdbx_seq_one_letter_code
_entity_poly.pdbx_strand_id
1 'polypeptide(L)'
;MEISAAARYTMDAEVPVTGQPETDETKWLRRCLPVFVQPQVDLDNENHLIKILYSFVRNSTDGLLSCHLCVIFAGESSYNRKHEHKHNSLATLLYRSFNRHAYERTADINYMEYRNVDITPDAVQPWQSIHTEDHSGRWSQGDKANICNWFSLMHHYETEVPIEEWHVTPGPSARPYVYLNTCNHMIGETDNNPQLPKHEWVN
;
A
#
# COMPACT_ATOMS: atom_id res chain seq x y z
N MET A 1 -18.53 26.33 -1.63
CA MET A 1 -17.80 25.35 -0.81
C MET A 1 -17.10 24.44 -1.83
N GLU A 2 -15.90 24.82 -2.22
CA GLU A 2 -15.16 24.09 -3.26
C GLU A 2 -14.57 22.83 -2.63
N ILE A 3 -14.97 21.68 -3.17
CA ILE A 3 -14.41 20.38 -2.82
C ILE A 3 -13.07 20.32 -3.56
N SER A 4 -11.97 20.40 -2.80
CA SER A 4 -10.60 20.23 -3.30
C SER A 4 -10.52 18.93 -4.12
N ALA A 5 -10.16 19.07 -5.39
CA ALA A 5 -10.02 17.95 -6.30
C ALA A 5 -8.78 17.12 -5.90
N ALA A 6 -9.00 15.87 -5.48
CA ALA A 6 -7.92 14.92 -5.20
C ALA A 6 -6.98 14.82 -6.40
N ALA A 7 -5.71 15.20 -6.21
CA ALA A 7 -4.68 15.12 -7.24
C ALA A 7 -4.46 13.65 -7.64
N ARG A 8 -4.76 13.35 -8.90
CA ARG A 8 -4.61 12.00 -9.48
C ARG A 8 -3.19 11.85 -10.02
N TYR A 9 -2.29 11.24 -9.28
CA TYR A 9 -1.01 10.78 -9.84
C TYR A 9 -1.17 9.34 -10.35
N THR A 10 -1.07 9.11 -11.65
CA THR A 10 -0.89 7.77 -12.26
C THR A 10 0.59 7.55 -12.50
N MET A 11 1.11 6.36 -12.18
CA MET A 11 2.48 5.99 -12.56
C MET A 11 2.61 5.63 -14.05
N ASP A 12 1.51 5.67 -14.81
CA ASP A 12 1.55 5.55 -16.26
C ASP A 12 1.76 6.93 -16.90
N ALA A 13 2.96 7.09 -17.48
CA ALA A 13 3.42 8.21 -18.29
C ALA A 13 3.22 9.60 -17.68
N GLU A 14 4.35 10.26 -17.37
CA GLU A 14 4.39 11.70 -17.14
C GLU A 14 3.64 12.42 -18.27
N VAL A 15 2.40 12.82 -18.02
CA VAL A 15 1.83 14.00 -18.64
C VAL A 15 2.26 15.10 -17.69
N PRO A 16 3.34 15.84 -17.98
CA PRO A 16 3.72 16.95 -17.13
C PRO A 16 2.58 17.95 -17.27
N VAL A 17 1.85 18.20 -16.19
CA VAL A 17 1.02 19.39 -16.10
C VAL A 17 2.00 20.56 -16.03
N THR A 18 2.48 20.97 -17.20
CA THR A 18 3.46 22.02 -17.37
C THR A 18 2.90 23.31 -16.79
N GLY A 19 3.58 23.86 -15.78
CA GLY A 19 3.35 25.23 -15.29
C GLY A 19 2.71 25.37 -13.91
N GLN A 20 2.42 24.31 -13.15
CA GLN A 20 2.07 24.47 -11.74
C GLN A 20 3.33 24.44 -10.86
N PRO A 21 3.54 25.44 -9.99
CA PRO A 21 4.64 25.41 -9.03
C PRO A 21 4.47 24.21 -8.09
N GLU A 22 5.58 23.53 -7.82
CA GLU A 22 5.60 22.38 -6.90
C GLU A 22 5.17 22.83 -5.50
N THR A 23 4.09 22.24 -5.00
CA THR A 23 3.60 22.48 -3.63
C THR A 23 4.52 21.80 -2.62
N ASP A 24 4.54 22.28 -1.38
CA ASP A 24 5.30 21.63 -0.32
C ASP A 24 4.80 20.20 -0.05
N GLU A 25 3.52 19.92 -0.33
CA GLU A 25 2.93 18.57 -0.30
C GLU A 25 3.57 17.65 -1.35
N THR A 26 3.78 18.16 -2.56
CA THR A 26 4.41 17.40 -3.65
C THR A 26 5.89 17.14 -3.37
N LYS A 27 6.60 18.13 -2.80
CA LYS A 27 7.99 17.95 -2.35
C LYS A 27 8.08 16.90 -1.25
N TRP A 28 7.19 16.98 -0.26
CA TRP A 28 7.11 16.01 0.82
C TRP A 28 6.85 14.60 0.29
N LEU A 29 5.92 14.44 -0.66
CA LEU A 29 5.65 13.15 -1.30
C LEU A 29 6.87 12.59 -2.00
N ARG A 30 7.60 13.39 -2.80
CA ARG A 30 8.84 12.91 -3.44
C ARG A 30 9.87 12.44 -2.43
N ARG A 31 9.92 13.10 -1.27
CA ARG A 31 10.84 12.77 -0.18
C ARG A 31 10.43 11.54 0.60
N CYS A 32 9.13 11.28 0.76
CA CYS A 32 8.60 10.32 1.74
C CYS A 32 7.76 9.18 1.16
N LEU A 33 7.37 9.22 -0.12
CA LEU A 33 6.55 8.19 -0.76
C LEU A 33 7.23 6.83 -0.63
N PRO A 34 6.54 5.77 -0.19
CA PRO A 34 7.18 4.48 0.04
C PRO A 34 7.97 3.94 -1.15
N VAL A 35 8.99 3.14 -0.85
CA VAL A 35 9.52 2.19 -1.81
C VAL A 35 8.75 0.89 -1.59
N PHE A 36 7.84 0.57 -2.51
CA PHE A 36 7.14 -0.71 -2.45
C PHE A 36 8.08 -1.82 -2.90
N VAL A 37 8.25 -2.83 -2.04
CA VAL A 37 9.06 -4.00 -2.31
C VAL A 37 8.13 -5.17 -2.56
N GLN A 38 8.10 -5.62 -3.81
CA GLN A 38 7.16 -6.63 -4.27
C GLN A 38 7.90 -7.91 -4.70
N PRO A 39 7.47 -9.10 -4.27
CA PRO A 39 8.01 -10.35 -4.78
C PRO A 39 7.84 -10.49 -6.29
N GLN A 40 8.89 -10.95 -6.98
CA GLN A 40 8.90 -11.08 -8.45
C GLN A 40 7.76 -11.98 -8.95
N VAL A 41 7.42 -13.01 -8.18
CA VAL A 41 6.30 -13.92 -8.48
C VAL A 41 4.96 -13.18 -8.57
N ASP A 42 4.74 -12.10 -7.82
CA ASP A 42 3.51 -11.32 -7.93
C ASP A 42 3.45 -10.58 -9.27
N LEU A 43 4.58 -10.07 -9.74
CA LEU A 43 4.69 -9.44 -11.05
C LEU A 43 4.47 -10.44 -12.17
N ASP A 44 5.08 -11.63 -12.07
CA ASP A 44 4.94 -12.69 -13.06
C ASP A 44 3.49 -13.19 -13.16
N ASN A 45 2.69 -13.00 -12.10
CA ASN A 45 1.26 -13.33 -12.05
C ASN A 45 0.34 -12.12 -12.28
N GLU A 46 0.87 -11.07 -12.92
CA GLU A 46 0.14 -9.87 -13.32
C GLU A 46 -0.46 -9.06 -12.15
N ASN A 47 0.01 -9.25 -10.91
CA ASN A 47 -0.43 -8.48 -9.74
C ASN A 47 0.44 -7.24 -9.53
N HIS A 48 0.59 -6.38 -10.54
CA HIS A 48 1.47 -5.22 -10.46
C HIS A 48 0.92 -4.11 -9.55
N LEU A 49 1.81 -3.28 -8.98
CA LEU A 49 1.41 -1.96 -8.47
C LEU A 49 0.93 -1.10 -9.64
N ILE A 50 -0.32 -0.65 -9.59
CA ILE A 50 -0.94 0.14 -10.67
C ILE A 50 -0.87 1.63 -10.34
N LYS A 51 -1.25 1.99 -9.12
CA LYS A 51 -1.42 3.40 -8.77
C LYS A 51 -1.33 3.64 -7.29
N ILE A 52 -0.84 4.83 -6.95
CA ILE A 52 -0.93 5.39 -5.60
C ILE A 52 -1.71 6.70 -5.71
N LEU A 53 -2.84 6.76 -5.02
CA LEU A 53 -3.59 8.00 -4.82
C LEU A 53 -3.21 8.57 -3.45
N TYR A 54 -3.20 9.89 -3.32
CA TYR A 54 -2.89 10.53 -2.05
C TYR A 54 -3.84 11.68 -1.72
N SER A 55 -3.95 12.00 -0.42
CA SER A 55 -4.63 13.19 0.07
C SER A 55 -4.01 13.64 1.39
N PHE A 56 -3.74 14.94 1.51
CA PHE A 56 -3.39 15.54 2.79
C PHE A 56 -4.65 16.01 3.49
N VAL A 57 -4.78 15.69 4.77
CA VAL A 57 -5.95 16.03 5.59
C VAL A 57 -5.46 16.62 6.90
N ARG A 58 -5.92 17.81 7.24
CA ARG A 58 -5.65 18.43 8.53
C ARG A 58 -6.81 18.14 9.47
N ASN A 59 -6.53 17.51 10.59
CA ASN A 59 -7.51 17.25 11.62
C ASN A 59 -7.98 18.59 12.23
N SER A 60 -9.30 18.81 12.25
CA SER A 60 -9.91 20.05 12.71
C SER A 60 -9.85 20.26 14.22
N THR A 61 -9.56 19.19 14.98
CA THR A 61 -9.56 19.20 16.45
C THR A 61 -8.19 19.52 17.03
N ASP A 62 -7.14 18.87 16.54
CA ASP A 62 -5.76 19.02 17.03
C ASP A 62 -4.82 19.76 16.05
N GLY A 63 -5.29 20.04 14.84
CA GLY A 63 -4.53 20.73 13.80
C GLY A 63 -3.43 19.89 13.14
N LEU A 64 -3.31 18.61 13.50
CA LEU A 64 -2.29 17.70 12.97
C LEU A 64 -2.58 17.37 11.51
N LEU A 65 -1.51 17.20 10.73
CA LEU A 65 -1.59 16.88 9.30
C LEU A 65 -1.34 15.38 9.11
N SER A 66 -2.23 14.71 8.38
CA SER A 66 -2.05 13.34 7.90
C SER A 66 -1.91 13.32 6.38
N CYS A 67 -1.13 12.37 5.85
CA CYS A 67 -1.13 12.03 4.44
C CYS A 67 -1.71 10.63 4.26
N HIS A 68 -2.86 10.54 3.61
CA HIS A 68 -3.51 9.27 3.29
C HIS A 68 -3.05 8.81 1.92
N LEU A 69 -2.64 7.55 1.81
CA LEU A 69 -2.33 6.85 0.58
C LEU A 69 -3.37 5.75 0.34
N CYS A 70 -3.82 5.64 -0.90
CA CYS A 70 -4.59 4.51 -1.41
C CYS A 70 -3.77 3.84 -2.49
N VAL A 71 -3.29 2.64 -2.19
CA VAL A 71 -2.37 1.85 -3.00
C VAL A 71 -3.18 0.78 -3.74
N ILE A 72 -3.12 0.80 -5.06
CA ILE A 72 -3.95 -0.02 -5.93
C ILE A 72 -3.05 -0.99 -6.69
N PHE A 73 -3.32 -2.29 -6.53
CA PHE A 73 -2.66 -3.37 -7.25
C PHE A 73 -3.61 -4.02 -8.28
N ALA A 74 -3.02 -4.58 -9.33
CA ALA A 74 -3.71 -5.03 -10.54
C ALA A 74 -4.62 -6.24 -10.33
N GLY A 75 -4.37 -7.09 -9.33
CA GLY A 75 -5.15 -8.31 -9.21
C GLY A 75 -5.10 -8.99 -7.85
N GLU A 76 -6.22 -9.61 -7.51
CA GLU A 76 -6.30 -10.54 -6.40
C GLU A 76 -6.00 -11.94 -6.92
N SER A 77 -4.79 -12.45 -6.67
CA SER A 77 -4.37 -13.80 -7.06
C SER A 77 -4.26 -14.70 -5.85
N SER A 78 -4.87 -15.88 -5.90
CA SER A 78 -4.76 -16.88 -4.84
C SER A 78 -3.53 -17.76 -5.07
N TYR A 79 -2.60 -17.70 -4.12
CA TYR A 79 -1.38 -18.51 -4.12
C TYR A 79 -1.54 -19.78 -3.27
N ASN A 80 -0.83 -20.84 -3.65
CA ASN A 80 -0.72 -22.03 -2.83
C ASN A 80 0.36 -21.84 -1.76
N ARG A 81 0.01 -21.89 -0.46
CA ARG A 81 0.99 -21.75 0.64
C ARG A 81 2.15 -22.74 0.62
N LYS A 82 2.00 -23.91 -0.03
CA LYS A 82 3.10 -24.89 -0.17
C LYS A 82 3.96 -24.64 -1.41
N HIS A 83 3.47 -23.84 -2.35
CA HIS A 83 4.12 -23.53 -3.61
C HIS A 83 3.80 -22.09 -4.00
N GLU A 84 4.44 -21.13 -3.34
CA GLU A 84 4.24 -19.68 -3.55
C GLU A 84 4.48 -19.29 -5.02
N HIS A 85 5.29 -20.07 -5.74
CA HIS A 85 5.58 -19.92 -7.18
C HIS A 85 4.46 -20.38 -8.12
N LYS A 86 3.40 -21.03 -7.62
CA LYS A 86 2.32 -21.59 -8.45
C LYS A 86 0.99 -20.89 -8.17
N HIS A 87 0.58 -20.08 -9.12
CA HIS A 87 -0.76 -19.53 -9.19
C HIS A 87 -1.81 -20.64 -9.25
N ASN A 88 -2.85 -20.53 -8.42
CA ASN A 88 -4.00 -21.43 -8.46
C ASN A 88 -5.16 -20.73 -9.17
N SER A 89 -5.33 -20.99 -10.47
CA SER A 89 -6.33 -20.31 -11.30
C SER A 89 -7.77 -20.56 -10.84
N LEU A 90 -8.06 -21.78 -10.35
CA LEU A 90 -9.40 -22.09 -9.86
C LEU A 90 -9.69 -21.37 -8.54
N ALA A 91 -8.75 -21.38 -7.59
CA ALA A 91 -8.90 -20.63 -6.35
C ALA A 91 -8.99 -19.13 -6.61
N THR A 92 -8.18 -18.61 -7.55
CA THR A 92 -8.22 -17.20 -7.95
C THR A 92 -9.56 -16.82 -8.56
N LEU A 93 -10.14 -17.64 -9.43
CA LEU A 93 -11.45 -17.39 -10.01
C LEU A 93 -12.54 -17.33 -8.92
N LEU A 94 -12.52 -18.29 -7.98
CA LEU A 94 -13.45 -18.32 -6.86
C LEU A 94 -13.27 -17.10 -5.94
N TYR A 95 -12.01 -16.71 -5.67
CA TYR A 95 -11.68 -15.57 -4.83
C TYR A 95 -12.16 -14.25 -5.42
N ARG A 96 -11.83 -13.99 -6.69
CA ARG A 96 -12.28 -12.79 -7.42
C ARG A 96 -13.81 -12.74 -7.53
N SER A 97 -14.46 -13.89 -7.69
CA SER A 97 -15.92 -13.95 -7.71
C SER A 97 -16.52 -13.61 -6.35
N PHE A 98 -15.93 -14.10 -5.26
CA PHE A 98 -16.32 -13.77 -3.89
C PHE A 98 -16.11 -12.28 -3.59
N ASN A 99 -14.92 -11.74 -3.85
CA ASN A 99 -14.60 -10.35 -3.56
C ASN A 99 -15.44 -9.38 -4.41
N ARG A 100 -15.71 -9.70 -5.67
CA ARG A 100 -16.65 -8.92 -6.48
C ARG A 100 -18.07 -8.94 -5.90
N HIS A 101 -18.51 -10.05 -5.32
CA HIS A 101 -19.86 -10.15 -4.75
C HIS A 101 -19.97 -9.54 -3.35
N ALA A 102 -18.94 -9.68 -2.52
CA ALA A 102 -18.92 -9.22 -1.13
C ALA A 102 -18.48 -7.76 -0.98
N TYR A 103 -17.56 -7.30 -1.84
CA TYR A 103 -16.87 -6.02 -1.72
C TYR A 103 -16.91 -5.16 -3.00
N GLU A 104 -17.58 -5.63 -4.06
CA GLU A 104 -17.71 -4.93 -5.35
C GLU A 104 -16.36 -4.54 -6.00
N ARG A 105 -15.25 -5.20 -5.62
CA ARG A 105 -13.90 -4.94 -6.12
C ARG A 105 -13.32 -6.09 -6.96
N THR A 106 -12.39 -5.74 -7.83
CA THR A 106 -11.60 -6.68 -8.65
C THR A 106 -10.09 -6.43 -8.54
N ALA A 107 -9.70 -5.36 -7.84
CA ALA A 107 -8.34 -4.91 -7.63
C ALA A 107 -8.07 -4.89 -6.12
N ASP A 108 -6.82 -5.15 -5.75
CA ASP A 108 -6.43 -5.13 -4.35
C ASP A 108 -6.11 -3.70 -3.92
N ILE A 109 -6.76 -3.23 -2.85
CA ILE A 109 -6.66 -1.83 -2.40
C ILE A 109 -6.20 -1.83 -0.96
N ASN A 110 -5.02 -1.25 -0.73
CA ASN A 110 -4.45 -1.08 0.60
C ASN A 110 -4.40 0.41 0.96
N TYR A 111 -4.67 0.73 2.22
CA TYR A 111 -4.58 2.08 2.73
C TYR A 111 -3.39 2.24 3.65
N MET A 112 -2.73 3.39 3.54
CA MET A 112 -1.71 3.83 4.49
C MET A 112 -2.01 5.26 4.91
N GLU A 113 -1.79 5.59 6.17
CA GLU A 113 -1.90 6.94 6.69
C GLU A 113 -0.60 7.30 7.39
N TYR A 114 0.14 8.25 6.81
CA TYR A 114 1.22 8.92 7.52
C TYR A 114 0.61 9.90 8.50
N ARG A 115 0.89 9.72 9.79
CA ARG A 115 0.40 10.59 10.86
C ARG A 115 1.45 11.59 11.29
N ASN A 116 0.96 12.76 11.68
CA ASN A 116 1.76 13.89 12.17
C ASN A 116 2.86 14.27 11.18
N VAL A 117 2.44 14.51 9.94
CA VAL A 117 3.27 14.96 8.83
C VAL A 117 3.81 16.36 9.10
N ASP A 118 5.13 16.50 9.00
CA ASP A 118 5.81 17.79 8.88
C ASP A 118 6.16 18.04 7.42
N ILE A 119 5.45 18.99 6.82
CA ILE A 119 5.57 19.37 5.40
C ILE A 119 6.81 20.22 5.12
N THR A 120 7.51 20.66 6.16
CA THR A 120 8.74 21.44 6.03
C THR A 120 9.78 20.64 5.22
N PRO A 121 10.30 21.19 4.09
CA PRO A 121 11.10 20.40 3.14
C PRO A 121 12.29 19.66 3.76
N ASP A 122 12.92 20.25 4.77
CA ASP A 122 14.10 19.78 5.49
C ASP A 122 13.81 19.23 6.89
N ALA A 123 12.54 18.97 7.23
CA ALA A 123 12.16 18.39 8.52
C ALA A 123 12.96 17.11 8.79
N VAL A 124 13.69 17.03 9.91
CA VAL A 124 14.52 15.86 10.25
C VAL A 124 13.66 14.59 10.29
N GLN A 125 12.45 14.71 10.82
CA GLN A 125 11.45 13.65 10.92
C GLN A 125 10.18 14.12 10.21
N PRO A 126 10.00 13.78 8.92
CA PRO A 126 8.89 14.30 8.12
C PRO A 126 7.52 13.66 8.42
N TRP A 127 7.48 12.62 9.25
CA TRP A 127 6.28 11.95 9.74
C TRP A 127 6.58 11.19 11.04
N GLN A 128 5.56 10.91 11.86
CA GLN A 128 5.74 10.25 13.15
C GLN A 128 5.52 8.74 13.07
N SER A 129 4.41 8.33 12.47
CA SER A 129 4.02 6.93 12.34
C SER A 129 3.28 6.71 11.03
N ILE A 130 3.19 5.46 10.63
CA ILE A 130 2.37 5.03 9.51
C ILE A 130 1.37 4.01 10.03
N HIS A 131 0.10 4.33 9.85
CA HIS A 131 -1.01 3.42 10.07
C HIS A 131 -1.36 2.71 8.76
N THR A 132 -1.48 1.39 8.77
CA THR A 132 -1.88 0.62 7.58
C THR A 132 -3.21 -0.08 7.85
N GLU A 133 -4.09 -0.10 6.85
CA GLU A 133 -5.39 -0.76 6.91
C GLU A 133 -5.71 -1.40 5.55
N ASP A 134 -6.36 -2.58 5.56
CA ASP A 134 -6.92 -3.21 4.36
C ASP A 134 -8.44 -2.97 4.27
N HIS A 135 -8.94 -2.70 3.06
CA HIS A 135 -10.36 -2.47 2.80
C HIS A 135 -11.15 -3.77 2.73
N SER A 136 -11.65 -4.22 3.87
CA SER A 136 -12.38 -5.50 3.97
C SER A 136 -13.62 -5.46 4.86
N GLY A 137 -14.00 -4.28 5.36
CA GLY A 137 -15.21 -4.08 6.15
C GLY A 137 -15.18 -4.77 7.53
N ARG A 138 -16.36 -5.07 8.10
CA ARG A 138 -16.58 -5.57 9.48
C ARG A 138 -15.93 -6.93 9.84
N TRP A 139 -15.14 -7.52 8.95
CA TRP A 139 -14.40 -8.78 9.17
C TRP A 139 -12.94 -8.49 9.55
N SER A 140 -12.73 -7.40 10.29
CA SER A 140 -11.41 -6.89 10.70
C SER A 140 -10.81 -7.59 11.91
N GLN A 141 -11.52 -8.53 12.56
CA GLN A 141 -10.95 -9.36 13.63
C GLN A 141 -11.57 -10.75 13.61
N GLY A 142 -10.75 -11.79 13.44
CA GLY A 142 -11.23 -13.16 13.48
C GLY A 142 -10.13 -14.17 13.21
N ASP A 143 -10.08 -15.20 14.06
CA ASP A 143 -9.18 -16.34 13.90
C ASP A 143 -9.30 -16.98 12.52
N LYS A 144 -8.14 -17.36 11.97
CA LYS A 144 -7.98 -17.92 10.63
C LYS A 144 -8.73 -19.25 10.52
N ALA A 145 -9.81 -19.27 9.75
CA ALA A 145 -10.39 -20.51 9.28
C ALA A 145 -9.76 -20.88 7.92
N ASN A 146 -8.84 -21.84 7.92
CA ASN A 146 -8.41 -22.46 6.67
C ASN A 146 -9.62 -23.14 6.02
N ILE A 147 -9.98 -22.78 4.79
CA ILE A 147 -10.82 -23.65 3.97
C ILE A 147 -9.85 -24.61 3.26
N CYS A 148 -9.49 -25.68 3.98
CA CYS A 148 -8.53 -26.70 3.53
C CYS A 148 -7.11 -26.13 3.24
N ASN A 149 -6.30 -26.84 2.43
CA ASN A 149 -4.96 -26.41 1.98
C ASN A 149 -4.97 -25.44 0.78
N TRP A 150 -6.14 -24.90 0.43
CA TRP A 150 -6.38 -24.30 -0.89
C TRP A 150 -6.65 -22.80 -0.84
N PHE A 151 -7.13 -22.31 0.30
CA PHE A 151 -7.68 -20.96 0.42
C PHE A 151 -7.56 -20.47 1.87
N SER A 152 -7.04 -19.26 2.05
CA SER A 152 -7.00 -18.57 3.34
C SER A 152 -7.78 -17.28 3.21
N LEU A 153 -8.81 -17.10 4.04
CA LEU A 153 -9.35 -15.77 4.32
C LEU A 153 -8.30 -15.04 5.17
N MET A 154 -7.80 -13.91 4.68
CA MET A 154 -6.65 -13.25 5.26
C MET A 154 -7.04 -12.42 6.48
N HIS A 155 -6.11 -12.35 7.44
CA HIS A 155 -6.21 -11.45 8.56
C HIS A 155 -5.81 -10.06 8.04
N HIS A 156 -6.70 -9.09 8.16
CA HIS A 156 -6.42 -7.74 7.70
C HIS A 156 -5.37 -7.12 8.64
N TYR A 157 -4.31 -6.55 8.05
CA TYR A 157 -3.25 -5.91 8.79
C TYR A 157 -3.71 -4.50 9.15
N GLU A 158 -4.15 -4.35 10.40
CA GLU A 158 -4.34 -3.05 11.01
C GLU A 158 -3.22 -2.85 12.03
N THR A 159 -2.31 -1.93 11.74
CA THR A 159 -1.21 -1.60 12.65
C THR A 159 -0.87 -0.14 12.56
N GLU A 160 -0.21 0.39 13.59
CA GLU A 160 0.44 1.69 13.56
C GLU A 160 1.90 1.50 13.96
N VAL A 161 2.81 1.82 13.04
CA VAL A 161 4.24 1.59 13.20
C VAL A 161 4.96 2.93 13.23
N PRO A 162 5.71 3.26 14.30
CA PRO A 162 6.43 4.52 14.42
C PRO A 162 7.67 4.54 13.53
N ILE A 163 8.15 5.74 13.13
CA ILE A 163 9.23 5.91 12.14
C ILE A 163 10.51 5.13 12.45
N GLU A 164 10.86 5.00 13.72
CA GLU A 164 12.05 4.31 14.20
C GLU A 164 12.05 2.80 13.90
N GLU A 165 10.88 2.21 13.65
CA GLU A 165 10.74 0.79 13.31
C GLU A 165 10.76 0.54 11.80
N TRP A 166 10.62 1.59 10.99
CA TRP A 166 10.70 1.47 9.54
C TRP A 166 12.14 1.41 9.06
N HIS A 167 12.41 0.53 8.10
CA HIS A 167 13.59 0.67 7.26
C HIS A 167 13.35 1.80 6.27
N VAL A 168 14.15 2.86 6.35
CA VAL A 168 13.99 4.07 5.54
C VAL A 168 15.19 4.22 4.60
N THR A 169 14.95 4.73 3.39
CA THR A 169 16.01 5.01 2.42
C THR A 169 17.10 5.91 3.00
N PRO A 170 18.39 5.66 2.68
CA PRO A 170 19.48 6.50 3.18
C PRO A 170 19.50 7.89 2.51
N GLY A 171 20.08 8.88 3.20
CA GLY A 171 20.29 10.23 2.67
C GLY A 171 19.19 11.23 3.06
N PRO A 172 18.91 12.25 2.24
CA PRO A 172 17.89 13.26 2.56
C PRO A 172 16.45 12.75 2.39
N SER A 173 16.30 11.56 1.79
CA SER A 173 15.03 10.87 1.60
C SER A 173 14.55 10.26 2.91
N ALA A 174 13.24 10.17 3.09
CA ALA A 174 12.61 9.54 4.24
C ALA A 174 11.54 8.54 3.78
N ARG A 175 11.85 7.79 2.71
CA ARG A 175 10.94 6.83 2.09
C ARG A 175 11.02 5.52 2.86
N PRO A 176 9.95 5.04 3.49
CA PRO A 176 9.93 3.73 4.11
C PRO A 176 9.92 2.65 3.02
N TYR A 177 10.59 1.53 3.29
CA TYR A 177 10.40 0.30 2.54
C TYR A 177 9.12 -0.38 3.01
N VAL A 178 8.20 -0.61 2.08
CA VAL A 178 6.91 -1.26 2.35
C VAL A 178 6.89 -2.57 1.60
N TYR A 179 6.89 -3.68 2.32
CA TYR A 179 6.90 -5.03 1.75
C TYR A 179 5.48 -5.48 1.42
N LEU A 180 5.25 -5.83 0.16
CA LEU A 180 4.04 -6.54 -0.25
C LEU A 180 4.26 -8.04 0.01
N ASN A 181 3.55 -8.58 0.99
CA ASN A 181 3.74 -9.96 1.39
C ASN A 181 2.85 -10.90 0.56
N THR A 182 3.45 -11.61 -0.39
CA THR A 182 2.78 -12.62 -1.22
C THR A 182 2.06 -13.65 -0.35
N CYS A 183 0.89 -14.09 -0.79
CA CYS A 183 -0.01 -14.99 -0.05
C CYS A 183 -0.64 -14.40 1.23
N ASN A 184 -0.29 -13.19 1.65
CA ASN A 184 -0.94 -12.53 2.79
C ASN A 184 -1.76 -11.31 2.35
N HIS A 185 -1.53 -10.75 1.15
CA HIS A 185 -2.18 -9.51 0.67
C HIS A 185 -1.98 -8.31 1.61
N MET A 186 -0.98 -8.38 2.49
CA MET A 186 -0.69 -7.31 3.46
C MET A 186 0.54 -6.54 2.99
N ILE A 187 0.43 -5.22 2.99
CA ILE A 187 1.58 -4.33 2.99
C ILE A 187 2.03 -4.06 4.43
N GLY A 188 3.33 -3.97 4.67
CA GLY A 188 3.84 -3.65 6.01
C GLY A 188 5.35 -3.42 6.03
N GLU A 189 5.88 -3.17 7.22
CA GLU A 189 7.29 -2.93 7.51
C GLU A 189 8.14 -4.21 7.49
N THR A 190 7.51 -5.37 7.60
CA THR A 190 8.17 -6.68 7.68
C THR A 190 8.08 -7.47 6.37
N ASP A 191 9.23 -7.96 5.88
CA ASP A 191 9.30 -8.96 4.79
C ASP A 191 9.00 -10.36 5.34
N ASN A 192 7.79 -10.84 5.08
CA ASN A 192 7.33 -12.18 5.45
C ASN A 192 7.68 -13.24 4.40
N ASN A 193 8.24 -12.83 3.25
CA ASN A 193 8.66 -13.74 2.20
C ASN A 193 10.16 -13.57 1.86
N PRO A 194 11.10 -13.54 2.82
CA PRO A 194 12.49 -13.14 2.60
C PRO A 194 13.24 -14.01 1.59
N GLN A 195 12.79 -15.25 1.38
CA GLN A 195 13.33 -16.19 0.40
C GLN A 195 13.01 -15.84 -1.05
N LEU A 196 11.98 -15.01 -1.30
CA LEU A 196 11.52 -14.69 -2.65
C LEU A 196 12.35 -13.53 -3.23
N PRO A 197 12.75 -13.62 -4.51
CA PRO A 197 13.31 -12.49 -5.24
C PRO A 197 12.37 -11.29 -5.19
N LYS A 198 12.92 -10.10 -4.99
CA LYS A 198 12.16 -8.86 -4.83
C LYS A 198 12.41 -7.89 -5.98
N HIS A 199 11.38 -7.13 -6.30
CA HIS A 199 11.40 -5.96 -7.16
C HIS A 199 11.09 -4.73 -6.31
N GLU A 200 11.93 -3.71 -6.40
CA GLU A 200 11.70 -2.43 -5.72
C GLU A 200 11.12 -1.43 -6.73
N TRP A 201 9.94 -0.89 -6.41
CA TRP A 201 9.29 0.16 -7.17
C TRP A 201 9.94 1.51 -6.84
N VAL A 202 11.09 1.77 -7.47
CA VAL A 202 11.83 3.03 -7.38
C VAL A 202 11.46 3.94 -8.55
N ASN A 203 10.89 5.11 -8.24
CA ASN A 203 10.82 6.25 -9.16
C ASN A 203 12.15 7.01 -9.15
#